data_AF-A0A7J6XG65-F1
#
_entry.id   AF-A0A7J6XG65-F1
#
_cell.length_a   1.000
_cell.length_b   1.000
_cell.length_c   1.000
_cell.angle_alpha   90.00
_cell.angle_beta   90.00
_cell.angle_gamma   90.00
#
_symmetry.space_group_name_H-M   'P 1'
#
loop_
_entity.id
_entity.type
_entity.pdbx_description
1 polymer ?
#
loop_
_entity_poly.entity_id
_entity_poly.type
_entity_poly.pdbx_seq_one_letter_code
_entity_poly.pdbx_strand_id
1 'polypeptide(L)'
;MGSKDQKQSGGFFSSIASSISNFGSAMHKSVNGLVGYEGLEVINPEGGTEDAEEEAQKGRWKQEERDSYWKMMQKYVGSDITSMVTLPVLIFEPMTMIQKMAELMEYSYLLDLADESEDPYMRLVYASSWAISVYYAYQRTWKPFNPILGETYEMVNHGGMTFIAEQVSHHPPMSAAHGENEHFTYDVTSKLKTKLLGNSVDVYPVGR
;
A
#
# COMPACT_ATOMS: atom_id res chain seq x y z
N MET A 1 -52.74 55.52 7.09
CA MET A 1 -51.83 55.71 5.94
C MET A 1 -50.40 55.49 6.41
N GLY A 2 -49.69 54.54 5.79
CA GLY A 2 -48.22 54.41 5.72
C GLY A 2 -47.44 54.09 7.01
N SER A 3 -46.71 52.97 7.14
CA SER A 3 -45.37 52.70 6.53
C SER A 3 -44.27 53.50 7.24
N LYS A 4 -43.11 53.00 7.70
CA LYS A 4 -42.40 51.72 7.55
C LYS A 4 -41.19 51.70 8.52
N ASP A 5 -40.85 50.48 8.93
CA ASP A 5 -39.52 49.84 9.04
C ASP A 5 -38.32 50.48 9.76
N GLN A 6 -37.79 49.65 10.67
CA GLN A 6 -36.54 49.76 11.40
C GLN A 6 -35.31 49.51 10.50
N LYS A 7 -34.28 50.34 10.74
CA LYS A 7 -32.82 50.12 10.66
C LYS A 7 -32.29 48.87 9.94
N GLN A 8 -31.33 49.10 9.03
CA GLN A 8 -30.06 48.38 9.02
C GLN A 8 -28.94 49.22 8.39
N SER A 9 -27.91 49.54 9.19
CA SER A 9 -26.62 50.03 8.71
C SER A 9 -25.61 48.87 8.76
N GLY A 10 -24.95 48.59 7.64
CA GLY A 10 -23.85 47.65 7.52
C GLY A 10 -23.78 47.17 6.07
N GLY A 11 -22.66 47.15 5.39
CA GLY A 11 -21.29 47.56 5.67
C GLY A 11 -20.53 47.31 4.38
N PHE A 12 -19.58 48.18 4.03
CA PHE A 12 -18.76 48.07 2.81
C PHE A 12 -17.87 46.80 2.79
N PHE A 13 -17.89 46.00 3.85
CA PHE A 13 -17.22 44.70 4.00
C PHE A 13 -18.07 43.49 3.55
N SER A 14 -19.39 43.62 3.34
CA SER A 14 -20.23 42.48 2.95
C SER A 14 -20.16 42.12 1.47
N SER A 15 -19.80 43.06 0.59
CA SER A 15 -19.73 42.84 -0.87
C SER A 15 -18.43 42.16 -1.34
N ILE A 16 -17.34 42.24 -0.56
CA ILE A 16 -16.09 41.52 -0.86
C ILE A 16 -16.21 40.05 -0.44
N ALA A 17 -16.94 39.76 0.63
CA ALA A 17 -17.15 38.39 1.11
C ALA A 17 -17.93 37.53 0.09
N SER A 18 -18.90 38.10 -0.64
CA SER A 18 -19.68 37.37 -1.64
C SER A 18 -18.92 37.06 -2.93
N SER A 19 -17.92 37.87 -3.30
CA SER A 19 -17.09 37.62 -4.50
C SER A 19 -16.01 36.57 -4.23
N ILE A 20 -15.49 36.47 -3.01
CA ILE A 20 -14.51 35.44 -2.63
C ILE A 20 -15.19 34.09 -2.38
N SER A 21 -16.42 34.07 -1.83
CA SER A 21 -17.16 32.81 -1.60
C SER A 21 -17.58 32.12 -2.90
N ASN A 22 -17.92 32.89 -3.94
CA ASN A 22 -18.27 32.33 -5.25
C ASN A 22 -17.05 31.85 -6.04
N PHE A 23 -15.87 32.44 -5.81
CA PHE A 23 -14.63 31.91 -6.39
C PHE A 23 -14.18 30.62 -5.70
N GLY A 24 -14.35 30.53 -4.37
CA GLY A 24 -14.06 29.32 -3.60
C GLY A 24 -14.96 28.13 -3.96
N SER A 25 -16.28 28.34 -4.15
CA SER A 25 -17.18 27.24 -4.53
C SER A 25 -17.04 26.81 -6.00
N ALA A 26 -16.73 27.75 -6.90
CA ALA A 26 -16.42 27.45 -8.29
C ALA A 26 -15.07 26.73 -8.44
N MET A 27 -14.05 27.08 -7.66
CA MET A 27 -12.80 26.30 -7.58
C MET A 27 -13.01 24.94 -6.91
N HIS A 28 -13.86 24.82 -5.90
CA HIS A 28 -14.13 23.51 -5.27
C HIS A 28 -14.91 22.56 -6.20
N LYS A 29 -15.77 23.09 -7.07
CA LYS A 29 -16.42 22.34 -8.17
C LYS A 29 -15.48 22.11 -9.35
N SER A 30 -14.58 23.03 -9.65
CA SER A 30 -13.58 22.88 -10.71
C SER A 30 -12.48 21.89 -10.32
N VAL A 31 -12.03 21.82 -9.07
CA VAL A 31 -11.02 20.84 -8.64
C VAL A 31 -11.60 19.43 -8.50
N ASN A 32 -12.88 19.30 -8.13
CA ASN A 32 -13.60 18.02 -8.21
C ASN A 32 -14.14 17.69 -9.61
N GLY A 33 -14.11 18.63 -10.56
CA GLY A 33 -14.66 18.48 -11.91
C GLY A 33 -13.61 18.47 -13.04
N LEU A 34 -12.39 18.97 -12.79
CA LEU A 34 -11.23 18.84 -13.69
C LEU A 34 -10.41 17.57 -13.42
N VAL A 35 -10.62 16.92 -12.29
CA VAL A 35 -10.14 15.56 -12.03
C VAL A 35 -11.34 14.64 -11.98
N GLY A 36 -12.18 14.71 -13.03
CA GLY A 36 -12.89 13.51 -13.43
C GLY A 36 -11.83 12.46 -13.71
N TYR A 37 -11.98 11.26 -13.17
CA TYR A 37 -11.16 10.11 -13.51
C TYR A 37 -11.44 9.65 -14.96
N GLU A 38 -11.41 10.57 -15.92
CA GLU A 38 -11.51 10.34 -17.37
C GLU A 38 -10.14 10.04 -17.99
N GLY A 39 -9.14 9.60 -17.19
CA GLY A 39 -7.76 9.46 -17.72
C GLY A 39 -6.84 8.50 -17.00
N LEU A 40 -7.33 7.59 -16.16
CA LEU A 40 -6.53 6.42 -15.79
C LEU A 40 -6.82 5.33 -16.82
N GLU A 41 -6.00 5.29 -17.88
CA GLU A 41 -6.00 4.17 -18.80
C GLU A 41 -5.64 2.90 -18.01
N VAL A 42 -6.58 1.95 -17.97
CA VAL A 42 -6.30 0.60 -17.49
C VAL A 42 -5.49 -0.07 -18.59
N ILE A 43 -4.18 0.05 -18.50
CA ILE A 43 -3.25 -0.56 -19.42
C ILE A 43 -2.98 -1.97 -18.92
N ASN A 44 -3.18 -2.95 -19.79
CA ASN A 44 -2.83 -4.33 -19.48
C ASN A 44 -1.34 -4.51 -19.20
N PRO A 45 -0.94 -5.60 -18.51
CA PRO A 45 0.48 -5.96 -18.38
C PRO A 45 1.23 -6.05 -19.72
N GLU A 46 0.50 -6.28 -20.81
CA GLU A 46 0.99 -6.38 -22.19
C GLU A 46 0.99 -5.03 -22.94
N GLY A 47 0.53 -3.94 -22.31
CA GLY A 47 0.53 -2.59 -22.89
C GLY A 47 -0.67 -2.27 -23.80
N GLY A 48 -1.63 -3.18 -23.94
CA GLY A 48 -2.83 -3.00 -24.75
C GLY A 48 -3.96 -2.27 -24.00
N THR A 49 -4.90 -1.69 -24.77
CA THR A 49 -6.11 -1.02 -24.26
C THR A 49 -7.41 -1.72 -24.69
N GLU A 50 -7.32 -2.85 -25.39
CA GLU A 50 -8.49 -3.52 -26.01
C GLU A 50 -9.48 -4.07 -24.98
N ASP A 51 -9.01 -4.40 -23.78
CA ASP A 51 -9.77 -4.95 -22.67
C ASP A 51 -9.73 -4.05 -21.42
N ALA A 52 -9.28 -2.81 -21.56
CA ALA A 52 -9.22 -1.82 -20.49
C ALA A 52 -10.57 -1.64 -19.76
N GLU A 53 -11.68 -1.68 -20.51
CA GLU A 53 -13.03 -1.59 -19.94
C GLU A 53 -13.42 -2.84 -19.12
N GLU A 54 -13.02 -4.03 -19.57
CA GLU A 54 -13.30 -5.28 -18.86
C GLU A 54 -12.45 -5.39 -17.59
N GLU A 55 -11.15 -5.06 -17.68
CA GLU A 55 -10.23 -4.99 -16.55
C GLU A 55 -10.64 -3.93 -15.51
N ALA A 56 -11.16 -2.77 -15.96
CA ALA A 56 -11.71 -1.76 -15.06
C ALA A 56 -12.87 -2.32 -14.22
N GLN A 57 -13.69 -3.20 -14.80
CA GLN A 57 -14.83 -3.85 -14.14
C GLN A 57 -14.44 -5.07 -13.29
N LYS A 58 -13.27 -5.69 -13.52
CA LYS A 58 -12.76 -6.81 -12.70
C LYS A 58 -12.33 -6.42 -11.29
N GLY A 59 -12.22 -5.12 -10.99
CA GLY A 59 -11.84 -4.66 -9.66
C GLY A 59 -12.86 -5.02 -8.58
N ARG A 60 -12.37 -5.28 -7.37
CA ARG A 60 -13.17 -5.72 -6.20
C ARG A 60 -14.27 -4.73 -5.76
N TRP A 61 -14.25 -3.48 -6.25
CA TRP A 61 -15.11 -2.39 -5.78
C TRP A 61 -15.94 -1.78 -6.90
N LYS A 62 -17.19 -1.46 -6.57
CA LYS A 62 -18.06 -0.62 -7.41
C LYS A 62 -17.51 0.81 -7.44
N GLN A 63 -17.81 1.55 -8.50
CA GLN A 63 -17.32 2.93 -8.68
C GLN A 63 -17.66 3.84 -7.50
N GLU A 64 -18.89 3.75 -6.99
CA GLU A 64 -19.37 4.56 -5.84
C GLU A 64 -18.58 4.29 -4.56
N GLU A 65 -18.14 3.05 -4.37
CA GLU A 65 -17.32 2.65 -3.22
C GLU A 65 -15.89 3.19 -3.36
N ARG A 66 -15.32 3.13 -4.57
CA ARG A 66 -13.98 3.69 -4.89
C ARG A 66 -13.90 5.18 -4.52
N ASP A 67 -14.89 5.98 -4.90
CA ASP A 67 -14.92 7.42 -4.61
C ASP A 67 -15.01 7.70 -3.10
N SER A 68 -15.79 6.89 -2.38
CA SER A 68 -15.91 6.97 -0.92
C SER A 68 -14.58 6.64 -0.23
N TYR A 69 -13.91 5.56 -0.66
CA TYR A 69 -12.59 5.18 -0.14
C TYR A 69 -11.54 6.24 -0.43
N TRP A 70 -11.53 6.80 -1.63
CA TRP A 70 -10.59 7.84 -1.99
C TRP A 70 -10.73 9.08 -1.11
N LYS A 71 -11.97 9.54 -0.86
CA LYS A 71 -12.24 10.66 0.08
C LYS A 71 -11.75 10.38 1.49
N MET A 72 -11.80 9.12 1.93
CA MET A 72 -11.26 8.72 3.22
C MET A 72 -9.73 8.71 3.21
N MET A 73 -9.10 8.16 2.16
CA MET A 73 -7.64 8.08 1.99
C MET A 73 -6.97 9.45 1.86
N GLN A 74 -7.63 10.43 1.23
CA GLN A 74 -7.14 11.81 1.10
C GLN A 74 -6.74 12.45 2.44
N LYS A 75 -7.41 12.07 3.53
CA LYS A 75 -7.10 12.58 4.89
C LYS A 75 -5.73 12.12 5.40
N TYR A 76 -5.19 11.05 4.81
CA TYR A 76 -3.94 10.42 5.24
C TYR A 76 -2.77 10.72 4.30
N VAL A 77 -2.93 11.63 3.33
CA VAL A 77 -1.83 12.07 2.48
C VAL A 77 -0.73 12.68 3.36
N GLY A 78 0.51 12.24 3.13
CA GLY A 78 1.69 12.57 3.91
C GLY A 78 1.90 11.69 5.15
N SER A 79 0.92 10.88 5.54
CA SER A 79 0.98 10.01 6.73
C SER A 79 1.55 8.63 6.41
N ASP A 80 2.06 7.97 7.45
CA ASP A 80 2.48 6.57 7.38
C ASP A 80 1.26 5.67 7.55
N ILE A 81 0.93 4.94 6.48
CA ILE A 81 -0.29 4.12 6.38
C ILE A 81 -0.19 2.92 7.33
N THR A 82 1.02 2.43 7.65
CA THR A 82 1.22 1.24 8.48
C THR A 82 1.02 1.51 9.97
N SER A 83 1.36 2.71 10.45
CA SER A 83 1.56 2.97 11.88
C SER A 83 0.45 3.73 12.60
N MET A 84 -0.41 4.50 11.92
CA MET A 84 -1.29 5.47 12.62
C MET A 84 -2.71 5.60 12.05
N VAL A 85 -3.14 4.69 11.16
CA VAL A 85 -4.40 4.86 10.43
C VAL A 85 -5.37 3.71 10.67
N THR A 86 -6.55 4.02 11.22
CA THR A 86 -7.71 3.14 11.18
C THR A 86 -8.22 3.07 9.75
N LEU A 87 -7.84 2.01 9.05
CA LEU A 87 -8.26 1.75 7.67
C LEU A 87 -9.36 0.68 7.67
N PRO A 88 -10.32 0.73 6.73
CA PRO A 88 -11.33 -0.31 6.58
C PRO A 88 -10.70 -1.64 6.22
N VAL A 89 -11.22 -2.74 6.78
CA VAL A 89 -10.73 -4.11 6.52
C VAL A 89 -10.70 -4.48 5.02
N LEU A 90 -11.50 -3.82 4.18
CA LEU A 90 -11.62 -4.11 2.76
C LEU A 90 -10.34 -3.82 1.95
N ILE A 91 -9.45 -2.96 2.45
CA ILE A 91 -8.15 -2.68 1.80
C ILE A 91 -7.05 -3.65 2.25
N PHE A 92 -7.36 -4.51 3.22
CA PHE A 92 -6.41 -5.47 3.74
C PHE A 92 -6.47 -6.77 2.97
N GLU A 93 -5.31 -7.40 2.81
CA GLU A 93 -5.22 -8.82 2.47
C GLU A 93 -5.43 -9.67 3.73
N PRO A 94 -5.93 -10.91 3.61
CA PRO A 94 -6.17 -11.79 4.75
C PRO A 94 -4.87 -12.41 5.30
N MET A 95 -3.80 -11.61 5.40
CA MET A 95 -2.48 -12.02 5.87
C MET A 95 -1.83 -10.93 6.72
N THR A 96 -1.03 -11.32 7.70
CA THR A 96 -0.24 -10.40 8.53
C THR A 96 1.15 -10.18 7.92
N MET A 97 1.85 -9.12 8.33
CA MET A 97 3.19 -8.83 7.80
C MET A 97 4.19 -9.98 8.01
N ILE A 98 4.08 -10.73 9.12
CA ILE A 98 4.96 -11.89 9.37
C ILE A 98 4.67 -13.07 8.44
N GLN A 99 3.43 -13.23 7.99
CA GLN A 99 3.08 -14.20 6.94
C GLN A 99 3.62 -13.76 5.58
N LYS A 100 3.57 -12.45 5.28
CA LYS A 100 4.20 -11.89 4.07
C LYS A 100 5.71 -12.08 4.04
N MET A 101 6.37 -12.09 5.19
CA MET A 101 7.81 -12.42 5.25
C MET A 101 8.08 -13.87 4.90
N ALA A 102 7.19 -14.80 5.24
CA ALA A 102 7.34 -16.21 4.86
C ALA A 102 7.22 -16.43 3.34
N GLU A 103 6.39 -15.64 2.65
CA GLU A 103 6.26 -15.72 1.19
C GLU A 103 7.55 -15.37 0.43
N LEU A 104 8.47 -14.64 1.06
CA LEU A 104 9.80 -14.40 0.47
C LEU A 104 10.54 -15.71 0.19
N MET A 105 10.19 -16.77 0.90
CA MET A 105 10.78 -18.10 0.79
C MET A 105 10.07 -19.01 -0.23
N GLU A 106 9.09 -18.52 -1.00
CA GLU A 106 8.36 -19.33 -2.00
C GLU A 106 9.31 -20.02 -3.00
N TYR A 107 10.37 -19.34 -3.41
CA TYR A 107 11.37 -19.83 -4.36
C TYR A 107 12.70 -20.18 -3.68
N SER A 108 12.67 -20.61 -2.41
CA SER A 108 13.88 -20.93 -1.64
C SER A 108 14.76 -22.02 -2.25
N TYR A 109 14.20 -22.92 -3.07
CA TYR A 109 14.96 -23.95 -3.80
C TYR A 109 16.08 -23.38 -4.69
N LEU A 110 15.97 -22.11 -5.09
CA LEU A 110 17.03 -21.42 -5.83
C LEU A 110 18.30 -21.27 -4.97
N LEU A 111 18.17 -21.14 -3.65
CA LEU A 111 19.31 -21.10 -2.74
C LEU A 111 19.96 -22.48 -2.61
N ASP A 112 19.17 -23.55 -2.63
CA ASP A 112 19.69 -24.93 -2.64
C ASP A 112 20.52 -25.18 -3.91
N LEU A 113 20.00 -24.79 -5.07
CA LEU A 113 20.73 -24.84 -6.34
C LEU A 113 22.00 -23.98 -6.33
N ALA A 114 21.99 -22.86 -5.59
CA ALA A 114 23.17 -22.01 -5.45
C ALA A 114 24.26 -22.70 -4.63
N ASP A 115 23.91 -23.37 -3.53
CA ASP A 115 24.85 -24.13 -2.69
C ASP A 115 25.46 -25.32 -3.44
N GLU A 116 24.62 -26.09 -4.15
CA GLU A 116 25.04 -27.24 -4.96
C GLU A 116 25.89 -26.86 -6.18
N SER A 117 25.87 -25.59 -6.60
CA SER A 117 26.59 -25.15 -7.80
C SER A 117 28.09 -24.99 -7.54
N GLU A 118 28.91 -25.77 -8.25
CA GLU A 118 30.37 -25.64 -8.22
C GLU A 118 30.87 -24.38 -8.95
N ASP A 119 30.14 -23.90 -9.97
CA ASP A 119 30.50 -22.70 -10.72
C ASP A 119 30.08 -21.43 -9.95
N PRO A 120 31.04 -20.58 -9.52
CA PRO A 120 30.72 -19.36 -8.79
C PRO A 120 29.82 -18.38 -9.56
N TYR A 121 29.85 -18.39 -10.90
CA TYR A 121 28.98 -17.52 -11.70
C TYR A 121 27.53 -18.00 -11.69
N MET A 122 27.31 -19.31 -11.82
CA MET A 122 25.97 -19.90 -11.72
C MET A 122 25.40 -19.76 -10.31
N ARG A 123 26.22 -19.94 -9.26
CA ARG A 123 25.83 -19.65 -7.88
C ARG A 123 25.29 -18.23 -7.72
N LEU A 124 25.99 -17.23 -8.28
CA LEU A 124 25.54 -15.85 -8.24
C LEU A 124 24.22 -15.64 -9.01
N VAL A 125 24.05 -16.31 -10.16
CA VAL A 125 22.80 -16.25 -10.93
C VAL A 125 21.62 -16.78 -10.10
N TYR A 126 21.77 -17.91 -9.42
CA TYR A 126 20.71 -18.47 -8.58
C TYR A 126 20.38 -17.57 -7.38
N ALA A 127 21.40 -17.13 -6.64
CA ALA A 127 21.21 -16.23 -5.50
C ALA A 127 20.55 -14.90 -5.91
N SER A 128 20.96 -14.34 -7.06
CA SER A 128 20.36 -13.12 -7.60
C SER A 128 18.92 -13.34 -8.08
N SER A 129 18.63 -14.50 -8.69
CA SER A 129 17.28 -14.85 -9.14
C SER A 129 16.32 -14.95 -7.96
N TRP A 130 16.73 -15.57 -6.86
CA TRP A 130 15.98 -15.59 -5.61
C TRP A 130 15.78 -14.18 -5.03
N ALA A 131 16.83 -13.36 -5.03
CA ALA A 131 16.73 -11.98 -4.55
C ALA A 131 15.78 -11.11 -5.39
N ILE A 132 15.51 -11.48 -6.64
CA ILE A 132 14.52 -10.82 -7.50
C ILE A 132 13.13 -11.41 -7.31
N SER A 133 13.00 -12.73 -7.08
CA SER A 133 11.70 -13.40 -6.94
C SER A 133 10.88 -12.87 -5.76
N VAL A 134 11.52 -12.27 -4.74
CA VAL A 134 10.82 -11.60 -3.63
C VAL A 134 9.82 -10.53 -4.10
N TYR A 135 10.09 -9.84 -5.21
CA TYR A 135 9.17 -8.83 -5.75
C TYR A 135 7.91 -9.45 -6.37
N TYR A 136 7.95 -10.73 -6.75
CA TYR A 136 6.77 -11.47 -7.17
C TYR A 136 5.79 -11.66 -6.00
N ALA A 137 6.29 -11.96 -4.80
CA ALA A 137 5.48 -12.04 -3.58
C ALA A 137 4.77 -10.70 -3.22
N TYR A 138 5.32 -9.57 -3.69
CA TYR A 138 4.79 -8.22 -3.45
C TYR A 138 3.89 -7.67 -4.56
N GLN A 139 3.46 -8.48 -5.52
CA GLN A 139 2.53 -8.02 -6.57
C GLN A 139 1.15 -7.64 -6.03
N ARG A 140 0.79 -8.13 -4.84
CA ARG A 140 -0.45 -7.77 -4.16
C ARG A 140 -0.35 -6.35 -3.60
N THR A 141 -1.17 -5.46 -4.12
CA THR A 141 -1.25 -4.04 -3.73
C THR A 141 -2.02 -3.79 -2.44
N TRP A 142 -2.48 -4.84 -1.78
CA TRP A 142 -3.27 -4.78 -0.56
C TRP A 142 -2.39 -4.66 0.67
N LYS A 143 -2.91 -4.03 1.71
CA LYS A 143 -2.16 -3.83 2.96
C LYS A 143 -2.21 -5.12 3.81
N PRO A 144 -1.09 -5.73 4.22
CA PRO A 144 -1.13 -6.78 5.21
C PRO A 144 -1.55 -6.22 6.58
N PHE A 145 -2.14 -7.07 7.41
CA PHE A 145 -2.42 -6.71 8.80
C PHE A 145 -1.11 -6.44 9.55
N ASN A 146 -1.12 -5.38 10.35
CA ASN A 146 -0.01 -5.09 11.26
C ASN A 146 -0.07 -6.10 12.40
N PRO A 147 0.96 -6.96 12.58
CA PRO A 147 0.95 -7.98 13.62
C PRO A 147 0.89 -7.35 15.01
N ILE A 148 0.27 -8.06 15.97
CA ILE A 148 0.34 -7.66 17.38
C ILE A 148 1.72 -7.97 17.97
N LEU A 149 2.13 -7.26 19.03
CA LEU A 149 3.41 -7.55 19.69
C LEU A 149 3.43 -8.99 20.20
N GLY A 150 4.49 -9.74 19.87
CA GLY A 150 4.64 -11.15 20.20
C GLY A 150 3.80 -12.10 19.33
N GLU A 151 3.14 -11.62 18.28
CA GLU A 151 2.57 -12.50 17.26
C GLU A 151 3.69 -13.31 16.60
N THR A 152 3.47 -14.61 16.48
CA THR A 152 4.43 -15.54 15.86
C THR A 152 3.81 -16.23 14.65
N TYR A 153 4.64 -16.57 13.68
CA TYR A 153 4.28 -17.41 12.55
C TYR A 153 5.36 -18.47 12.33
N GLU A 154 4.95 -19.71 12.08
CA GLU A 154 5.85 -20.81 11.74
C GLU A 154 5.40 -21.48 10.43
N MET A 155 6.38 -21.90 9.65
CA MET A 155 6.20 -22.70 8.45
C MET A 155 7.22 -23.83 8.47
N VAL A 156 6.76 -25.05 8.70
CA VAL A 156 7.63 -26.22 8.92
C VAL A 156 7.69 -27.06 7.65
N ASN A 157 8.91 -27.45 7.26
CA ASN A 157 9.18 -28.37 6.16
C ASN A 157 8.53 -27.95 4.82
N HIS A 158 8.56 -26.65 4.50
CA HIS A 158 8.13 -26.15 3.20
C HIS A 158 9.32 -26.22 2.24
N GLY A 159 9.30 -27.20 1.33
CA GLY A 159 10.44 -27.45 0.44
C GLY A 159 11.72 -27.81 1.19
N GLY A 160 11.61 -28.50 2.33
CA GLY A 160 12.77 -28.86 3.17
C GLY A 160 13.24 -27.76 4.13
N MET A 161 12.68 -26.55 4.05
CA MET A 161 13.04 -25.43 4.91
C MET A 161 12.04 -25.26 6.06
N THR A 162 12.54 -24.86 7.23
CA THR A 162 11.74 -24.38 8.37
C THR A 162 11.93 -22.89 8.53
N PHE A 163 10.84 -22.15 8.73
CA PHE A 163 10.82 -20.71 8.90
C PHE A 163 10.02 -20.31 10.14
N ILE A 164 10.55 -19.39 10.93
CA ILE A 164 9.90 -18.79 12.09
C ILE A 164 9.97 -17.27 12.01
N ALA A 165 8.92 -16.59 12.45
CA ALA A 165 8.88 -15.14 12.54
C ALA A 165 8.15 -14.67 13.79
N GLU A 166 8.58 -13.52 14.32
CA GLU A 166 7.97 -12.86 15.47
C GLU A 166 7.88 -11.34 15.26
N GLN A 167 6.77 -10.74 15.68
CA GLN A 167 6.67 -9.30 15.84
C GLN A 167 7.36 -8.85 17.14
N VAL A 168 8.63 -8.44 17.03
CA VAL A 168 9.49 -8.07 18.17
C VAL A 168 9.27 -6.64 18.69
N SER A 169 8.59 -5.78 17.93
CA SER A 169 8.25 -4.41 18.36
C SER A 169 6.97 -3.92 17.69
N HIS A 170 6.16 -3.13 18.42
CA HIS A 170 4.94 -2.51 17.88
C HIS A 170 5.09 -1.01 17.62
N HIS A 171 5.98 -0.32 18.35
CA HIS A 171 6.23 1.12 18.21
C HIS A 171 7.74 1.43 18.23
N PRO A 172 8.40 1.46 17.06
CA PRO A 172 7.86 1.24 15.71
C PRO A 172 7.57 -0.25 15.42
N PRO A 173 6.69 -0.58 14.46
CA PRO A 173 6.45 -1.96 14.08
C PRO A 173 7.72 -2.56 13.46
N MET A 174 8.22 -3.64 14.07
CA MET A 174 9.35 -4.41 13.58
C MET A 174 9.11 -5.91 13.77
N SER A 175 9.44 -6.68 12.75
CA SER A 175 9.36 -8.13 12.75
C SER A 175 10.75 -8.72 12.53
N ALA A 176 11.04 -9.85 13.15
CA ALA A 176 12.23 -10.64 12.93
C ALA A 176 11.83 -12.02 12.42
N ALA A 177 12.61 -12.59 11.52
CA ALA A 177 12.40 -13.96 11.07
C ALA A 177 13.72 -14.68 10.81
N HIS A 178 13.64 -16.00 10.89
CA HIS A 178 14.73 -16.93 10.68
C HIS A 178 14.21 -18.11 9.87
N GLY A 179 14.88 -18.44 8.77
CA GLY A 179 14.63 -19.61 7.94
C GLY A 179 15.90 -20.42 7.76
N GLU A 180 15.81 -21.75 7.84
CA GLU A 180 16.95 -22.63 7.65
C GLU A 180 16.56 -23.95 6.97
N ASN A 181 17.53 -24.50 6.25
CA ASN A 181 17.55 -25.89 5.79
C ASN A 181 19.02 -26.38 5.78
N GLU A 182 19.30 -27.52 5.15
CA GLU A 182 20.66 -28.07 5.08
C GLU A 182 21.62 -27.25 4.22
N HIS A 183 21.13 -26.35 3.36
CA HIS A 183 21.89 -25.61 2.36
C HIS A 183 22.13 -24.14 2.73
N PHE A 184 21.18 -23.51 3.42
CA PHE A 184 21.25 -22.09 3.74
C PHE A 184 20.61 -21.73 5.08
N THR A 185 20.99 -20.55 5.55
CA THR A 185 20.34 -19.84 6.66
C THR A 185 19.97 -18.44 6.18
N TYR A 186 18.75 -18.02 6.51
CA TYR A 186 18.18 -16.74 6.14
C TYR A 186 17.66 -16.03 7.40
N ASP A 187 18.34 -14.96 7.79
CA ASP A 187 17.89 -14.06 8.85
C ASP A 187 17.41 -12.76 8.23
N VAL A 188 16.24 -12.29 8.64
CA VAL A 188 15.70 -11.02 8.18
C VAL A 188 15.06 -10.24 9.30
N THR A 189 15.31 -8.94 9.29
CA THR A 189 14.61 -7.98 10.13
C THR A 189 13.87 -7.00 9.24
N SER A 190 12.57 -6.84 9.48
CA SER A 190 11.73 -5.94 8.67
C SER A 190 11.15 -4.84 9.53
N LYS A 191 11.52 -3.60 9.20
CA LYS A 191 10.88 -2.37 9.67
C LYS A 191 10.37 -1.61 8.45
N LEU A 192 9.09 -1.74 8.19
CA LEU A 192 8.45 -1.08 7.05
C LEU A 192 8.03 0.34 7.44
N LYS A 193 8.53 1.35 6.71
CA LYS A 193 8.03 2.72 6.79
C LYS A 193 7.33 3.06 5.48
N THR A 194 6.11 3.58 5.55
CA THR A 194 5.37 3.98 4.35
C THR A 194 5.07 5.47 4.34
N LYS A 195 4.75 6.01 3.17
CA LYS A 195 4.24 7.38 3.03
C LYS A 195 3.24 7.45 1.88
N LEU A 196 2.01 7.83 2.17
CA LEU A 196 1.04 8.16 1.13
C LEU A 196 1.41 9.52 0.50
N LEU A 197 1.70 9.57 -0.79
CA LEU A 197 2.01 10.82 -1.49
C LEU A 197 0.79 11.48 -2.14
N GLY A 198 -0.37 10.82 -2.08
CA GLY A 198 -1.58 11.20 -2.79
C GLY A 198 -1.83 10.18 -3.89
N ASN A 199 -1.11 10.28 -4.99
CA ASN A 199 -1.25 9.37 -6.14
C ASN A 199 -0.44 8.07 -6.03
N SER A 200 0.52 7.98 -5.11
CA SER A 200 1.35 6.80 -4.90
C SER A 200 1.62 6.57 -3.41
N VAL A 201 2.13 5.38 -3.10
CA VAL A 201 2.63 5.02 -1.78
C VAL A 201 4.11 4.71 -1.89
N ASP A 202 4.94 5.45 -1.16
CA ASP A 202 6.32 5.07 -0.99
C ASP A 202 6.43 4.00 0.10
N VAL A 203 7.21 2.97 -0.18
CA VAL A 203 7.50 1.87 0.74
C VAL A 203 9.00 1.83 0.97
N TYR A 204 9.42 2.09 2.20
CA TYR A 204 10.82 2.10 2.62
C TYR A 204 11.05 0.88 3.54
N PRO A 205 11.55 -0.23 2.99
CA PRO A 205 12.02 -1.34 3.82
C PRO A 205 13.30 -0.91 4.54
N VAL A 206 13.29 -0.91 5.86
CA VAL A 206 14.48 -0.72 6.70
C VAL A 206 14.76 -2.04 7.38
N GLY A 207 15.89 -2.65 7.08
CA GLY A 207 16.16 -4.02 7.50
C GLY A 207 17.51 -4.51 7.00
N ARG A 208 17.98 -5.58 7.63
CA ARG A 208 19.07 -6.42 7.14
C ARG A 208 18.50 -7.79 6.81
#